data_AF-A0A2I9D7S2-F1
#
_entry.id   AF-A0A2I9D7S2-F1
#
_cell.length_a   1.000
_cell.length_b   1.000
_cell.length_c   1.000
_cell.angle_alpha   90.00
_cell.angle_beta   90.00
_cell.angle_gamma   90.00
#
_symmetry.space_group_name_H-M   'P 1'
#
loop_
_entity.id
_entity.type
_entity.pdbx_description
1 polymer ?
#
loop_
_entity_poly.entity_id
_entity_poly.type
_entity_poly.pdbx_seq_one_letter_code
_entity_poly.pdbx_strand_id
1 'polypeptide(L)'
;MNKTLTAALLLGAGLLAGCSVNGPGTLRVHEVLLYGAAQERIVWVYGTLGSGGQTSVKLGGQAAELRAQVQDPLAVAGTLSVNGKATYRVPTSVVSPGLVLTRDTRGLFDISFNEAGGTIYYTDGRTWTRLNSATGRGVAGTPVSGLRGAGHLTDAEAAALGNALLNQGTLAVAVLNEATVPDAPLAVEPTPGEYRRTALYVLPGVRTVAASAGNPTPTPAPTPGGRVNFTVLASGANATATDPAVQVATTQAGLNALYSVAYGRQTGAPGVPSLAGGETVVGVFLGQRPTGGYGVSVTGASVRDGVLTLTVEVRAPGPDTITTQAITSPWTIIRVPGSYREVRVVDTGGQPFAQGAGGSVR
;
A
#
# COMPACT_ATOMS: atom_id res chain seq x y z
N MET A 1 -39.52 56.59 -46.59
CA MET A 1 -38.74 56.70 -45.34
C MET A 1 -39.49 56.01 -44.22
N ASN A 2 -38.82 55.02 -43.63
CA ASN A 2 -39.02 54.33 -42.34
C ASN A 2 -40.35 53.63 -42.02
N LYS A 3 -40.34 52.31 -42.23
CA LYS A 3 -41.24 51.29 -41.66
C LYS A 3 -40.94 51.12 -40.15
N THR A 4 -41.96 51.23 -39.32
CA THR A 4 -41.99 50.70 -37.95
C THR A 4 -42.58 49.29 -37.99
N LEU A 5 -41.80 48.29 -37.58
CA LEU A 5 -42.27 46.91 -37.41
C LEU A 5 -42.14 46.51 -35.94
N THR A 6 -43.29 46.21 -35.38
CA THR A 6 -43.61 45.71 -34.05
C THR A 6 -42.86 44.39 -33.78
N ALA A 7 -42.10 44.33 -32.69
CA ALA A 7 -41.50 43.09 -32.21
C ALA A 7 -42.56 42.27 -31.44
N ALA A 8 -42.97 41.15 -32.03
CA ALA A 8 -43.81 40.14 -31.38
C ALA A 8 -42.93 39.14 -30.63
N LEU A 9 -43.22 38.98 -29.33
CA LEU A 9 -42.72 37.94 -28.45
C LEU A 9 -43.16 36.57 -28.99
N LEU A 10 -42.21 35.67 -29.29
CA LEU A 10 -42.48 34.25 -29.49
C LEU A 10 -41.88 33.46 -28.33
N LEU A 11 -42.77 32.94 -27.48
CA LEU A 11 -42.47 31.89 -26.52
C LEU A 11 -42.09 30.62 -27.28
N GLY A 12 -40.79 30.29 -27.28
CA GLY A 12 -40.29 28.99 -27.69
C GLY A 12 -40.30 28.02 -26.51
N ALA A 13 -41.38 27.25 -26.37
CA ALA A 13 -41.39 26.04 -25.56
C ALA A 13 -40.51 24.99 -26.26
N GLY A 14 -39.23 24.94 -25.87
CA GLY A 14 -38.30 23.91 -26.32
C GLY A 14 -38.69 22.56 -25.75
N LEU A 15 -39.21 21.68 -26.62
CA LEU A 15 -39.38 20.26 -26.38
C LEU A 15 -38.06 19.63 -25.96
N LEU A 16 -37.92 19.30 -24.66
CA LEU A 16 -36.96 18.30 -24.19
C LEU A 16 -37.47 16.93 -24.64
N ALA A 17 -37.20 16.58 -25.89
CA ALA A 17 -37.32 15.21 -26.37
C ALA A 17 -36.35 14.34 -25.56
N GLY A 18 -36.89 13.53 -24.65
CA GLY A 18 -36.14 12.52 -23.92
C GLY A 18 -35.45 11.59 -24.91
N CYS A 19 -34.11 11.65 -24.97
CA CYS A 19 -33.32 10.67 -25.68
C CYS A 19 -33.60 9.30 -25.04
N SER A 20 -34.08 8.38 -25.88
CA SER A 20 -34.42 7.02 -25.49
C SER A 20 -33.25 6.32 -24.81
N VAL A 21 -33.58 5.65 -23.73
CA VAL A 21 -32.69 4.88 -22.85
C VAL A 21 -32.20 3.65 -23.60
N ASN A 22 -31.31 3.81 -24.58
CA ASN A 22 -30.83 2.73 -25.45
C ASN A 22 -29.78 1.81 -24.77
N GLY A 23 -29.75 1.76 -23.43
CA GLY A 23 -28.94 0.77 -22.72
C GLY A 23 -29.76 -0.45 -22.33
N PRO A 24 -29.10 -1.55 -21.94
CA PRO A 24 -29.80 -2.77 -21.56
C PRO A 24 -30.63 -2.53 -20.28
N GLY A 25 -31.90 -2.92 -20.28
CA GLY A 25 -32.81 -2.73 -19.13
C GLY A 25 -32.40 -3.50 -17.86
N THR A 26 -31.42 -4.40 -17.96
CA THR A 26 -30.82 -5.18 -16.87
C THR A 26 -29.33 -4.89 -16.69
N LEU A 27 -28.87 -3.69 -17.10
CA LEU A 27 -27.47 -3.29 -17.02
C LEU A 27 -26.97 -3.35 -15.57
N ARG A 28 -25.93 -4.15 -15.33
CA ARG A 28 -25.16 -4.13 -14.09
C ARG A 28 -23.69 -4.01 -14.43
N VAL A 29 -22.95 -3.27 -13.62
CA VAL A 29 -21.52 -3.02 -13.85
C VAL A 29 -20.76 -3.30 -12.58
N HIS A 30 -19.84 -4.25 -12.66
CA HIS A 30 -18.94 -4.56 -11.56
C HIS A 30 -17.52 -4.23 -11.99
N GLU A 31 -16.77 -3.59 -11.09
CA GLU A 31 -15.38 -3.26 -11.33
C GLU A 31 -14.46 -3.74 -10.22
N VAL A 32 -13.24 -4.09 -10.63
CA VAL A 32 -12.12 -4.30 -9.72
C VAL A 32 -10.98 -3.37 -10.09
N LEU A 33 -10.43 -2.71 -9.09
CA LEU A 33 -9.25 -1.84 -9.22
C LEU A 33 -8.05 -2.61 -8.70
N LEU A 34 -7.08 -2.86 -9.57
CA LEU A 34 -5.82 -3.46 -9.20
C LEU A 34 -4.77 -2.36 -9.07
N TYR A 35 -4.07 -2.38 -7.94
CA TYR A 35 -2.92 -1.53 -7.63
C TYR A 35 -1.68 -2.39 -7.34
N GLY A 36 -0.50 -1.78 -7.37
CA GLY A 36 0.78 -2.45 -7.11
C GLY A 36 1.38 -3.04 -8.39
N ALA A 37 1.60 -4.36 -8.43
CA ALA A 37 2.17 -5.03 -9.60
C ALA A 37 1.24 -5.04 -10.82
N ALA A 38 -0.07 -4.96 -10.58
CA ALA A 38 -1.07 -4.74 -11.62
C ALA A 38 -1.64 -3.32 -11.41
N GLN A 39 -1.65 -2.51 -12.47
CA GLN A 39 -2.17 -1.13 -12.45
C GLN A 39 -3.29 -1.01 -13.48
N GLU A 40 -4.40 -1.67 -13.21
CA GLU A 40 -5.53 -1.71 -14.12
C GLU A 40 -6.87 -1.79 -13.38
N ARG A 41 -7.86 -1.14 -13.97
CA ARG A 41 -9.27 -1.29 -13.67
C ARG A 41 -9.82 -2.30 -14.66
N ILE A 42 -10.48 -3.33 -14.15
CA ILE A 42 -11.15 -4.35 -14.94
C ILE A 42 -12.65 -4.24 -14.66
N VAL A 43 -13.46 -4.22 -15.72
CA VAL A 43 -14.90 -4.01 -15.63
C VAL A 43 -15.65 -5.10 -16.35
N TRP A 44 -16.55 -5.77 -15.62
CA TRP A 44 -17.54 -6.70 -16.14
C TRP A 44 -18.86 -5.98 -16.35
N VAL A 45 -19.45 -6.18 -17.53
CA VAL A 45 -20.74 -5.60 -17.89
C VAL A 45 -21.74 -6.74 -18.05
N TYR A 46 -22.79 -6.74 -17.23
CA TYR A 46 -23.89 -7.70 -17.31
C TYR A 46 -25.10 -7.05 -17.98
N GLY A 47 -25.86 -7.86 -18.71
CA GLY A 47 -27.12 -7.43 -19.28
C GLY A 47 -27.58 -8.37 -20.38
N THR A 48 -28.75 -8.06 -20.94
CA THR A 48 -29.29 -8.75 -22.12
C THR A 48 -29.01 -7.93 -23.38
N LEU A 49 -28.68 -8.61 -24.46
CA LEU A 49 -28.56 -7.97 -25.78
C LEU A 49 -29.95 -7.64 -26.32
N GLY A 50 -30.05 -6.55 -27.08
CA GLY A 50 -31.25 -6.27 -27.87
C GLY A 50 -31.43 -7.28 -29.02
N SER A 51 -32.55 -7.19 -29.74
CA SER A 51 -32.89 -8.06 -30.87
C SER A 51 -31.83 -8.09 -31.99
N GLY A 52 -30.98 -7.06 -32.09
CA GLY A 52 -29.87 -6.99 -33.04
C GLY A 52 -28.57 -7.69 -32.61
N GLY A 53 -28.55 -8.38 -31.45
CA GLY A 53 -27.36 -9.10 -30.97
C GLY A 53 -26.19 -8.20 -30.51
N GLN A 54 -26.42 -6.89 -30.47
CA GLN A 54 -25.47 -5.88 -29.97
C GLN A 54 -26.25 -4.74 -29.30
N THR A 55 -25.62 -4.07 -28.34
CA THR A 55 -26.11 -2.83 -27.72
C THR A 55 -24.93 -1.93 -27.36
N SER A 56 -25.15 -0.69 -26.92
CA SER A 56 -24.07 0.25 -26.59
C SER A 56 -24.30 0.93 -25.25
N VAL A 57 -23.22 1.17 -24.52
CA VAL A 57 -23.19 1.96 -23.29
C VAL A 57 -22.06 2.98 -23.36
N LYS A 58 -22.02 3.97 -22.48
CA LYS A 58 -20.81 4.75 -22.24
C LYS A 58 -20.12 4.29 -20.96
N LEU A 59 -18.82 4.07 -21.04
CA LEU A 59 -17.94 3.71 -19.94
C LEU A 59 -16.83 4.76 -19.86
N GLY A 60 -16.73 5.47 -18.74
CA GLY A 60 -15.79 6.59 -18.59
C GLY A 60 -16.03 7.72 -19.61
N GLY A 61 -17.28 7.92 -20.04
CA GLY A 61 -17.65 8.87 -21.08
C GLY A 61 -17.39 8.40 -22.53
N GLN A 62 -16.77 7.24 -22.73
CA GLN A 62 -16.51 6.67 -24.05
C GLN A 62 -17.58 5.66 -24.44
N ALA A 63 -18.09 5.75 -25.68
CA ALA A 63 -19.01 4.73 -26.20
C ALA A 63 -18.31 3.36 -26.30
N ALA A 64 -19.00 2.33 -25.83
CA ALA A 64 -18.54 0.96 -25.82
C ALA A 64 -19.65 0.05 -26.37
N GLU A 65 -19.27 -0.78 -27.32
CA GLU A 65 -20.16 -1.77 -27.93
C GLU A 65 -20.20 -3.03 -27.06
N LEU A 66 -21.41 -3.51 -26.78
CA LEU A 66 -21.68 -4.74 -26.05
C LEU A 66 -22.17 -5.82 -27.01
N ARG A 67 -21.54 -7.00 -26.95
CA ARG A 67 -21.89 -8.18 -27.75
C ARG A 67 -21.95 -9.43 -26.88
N ALA A 68 -22.31 -10.56 -27.49
CA ALA A 68 -22.20 -11.86 -26.82
C ALA A 68 -20.78 -12.06 -26.26
N GLN A 69 -20.69 -12.74 -25.13
CA GLN A 69 -19.40 -12.92 -24.46
C GLN A 69 -18.44 -13.76 -25.31
N VAL A 70 -17.15 -13.48 -25.18
CA VAL A 70 -16.05 -14.19 -25.84
C VAL A 70 -15.36 -15.14 -24.86
N GLN A 71 -14.64 -16.13 -25.38
CA GLN A 71 -13.79 -16.99 -24.57
C GLN A 71 -12.55 -16.21 -24.10
N ASP A 72 -12.40 -16.06 -22.79
CA ASP A 72 -11.28 -15.36 -22.15
C ASP A 72 -11.17 -15.83 -20.69
N PRO A 73 -9.97 -15.84 -20.08
CA PRO A 73 -9.80 -16.22 -18.67
C PRO A 73 -10.60 -15.38 -17.67
N LEU A 74 -10.93 -14.12 -18.00
CA LEU A 74 -11.78 -13.25 -17.18
C LEU A 74 -13.25 -13.24 -17.62
N ALA A 75 -13.66 -14.06 -18.59
CA ALA A 75 -15.07 -14.15 -18.97
C ALA A 75 -15.88 -14.79 -17.83
N VAL A 76 -16.94 -14.10 -17.40
CA VAL A 76 -17.86 -14.56 -16.34
C VAL A 76 -19.23 -14.83 -16.95
N ALA A 77 -19.90 -15.91 -16.53
CA ALA A 77 -21.24 -16.22 -17.01
C ALA A 77 -22.22 -15.06 -16.78
N GLY A 78 -22.99 -14.70 -17.81
CA GLY A 78 -23.95 -13.59 -17.78
C GLY A 78 -23.37 -12.21 -18.07
N THR A 79 -22.05 -12.09 -18.26
CA THR A 79 -21.42 -10.86 -18.77
C THR A 79 -21.50 -10.80 -20.29
N LEU A 80 -21.35 -9.59 -20.84
CA LEU A 80 -21.25 -9.29 -22.26
C LEU A 80 -19.81 -8.90 -22.58
N SER A 81 -19.37 -9.16 -23.81
CA SER A 81 -18.08 -8.63 -24.26
C SER A 81 -18.20 -7.13 -24.52
N VAL A 82 -17.15 -6.38 -24.21
CA VAL A 82 -17.06 -4.93 -24.41
C VAL A 82 -16.00 -4.66 -25.48
N ASN A 83 -16.40 -4.07 -26.60
CA ASN A 83 -15.55 -3.82 -27.77
C ASN A 83 -14.78 -5.10 -28.21
N GLY A 84 -15.47 -6.25 -28.17
CA GLY A 84 -14.91 -7.55 -28.56
C GLY A 84 -13.98 -8.20 -27.53
N LYS A 85 -13.82 -7.63 -26.33
CA LYS A 85 -13.03 -8.19 -25.22
C LYS A 85 -13.93 -8.62 -24.07
N ALA A 86 -13.50 -9.58 -23.25
CA ALA A 86 -14.34 -10.05 -22.15
C ALA A 86 -14.60 -9.02 -21.05
N THR A 87 -13.70 -8.06 -20.90
CA THR A 87 -13.77 -6.98 -19.90
C THR A 87 -13.36 -5.65 -20.53
N TYR A 88 -13.91 -4.55 -20.01
CA TYR A 88 -13.39 -3.21 -20.28
C TYR A 88 -12.23 -2.91 -19.33
N ARG A 89 -11.15 -2.31 -19.86
CA ARG A 89 -9.92 -2.08 -19.09
C ARG A 89 -9.35 -0.69 -19.32
N VAL A 90 -8.93 -0.05 -18.23
CA VAL A 90 -8.22 1.24 -18.21
C VAL A 90 -7.18 1.24 -17.09
N PRO A 91 -6.10 2.04 -17.15
CA PRO A 91 -5.13 2.11 -16.06
C PRO A 91 -5.73 2.68 -14.77
N THR A 92 -5.16 2.30 -13.63
CA THR A 92 -5.43 2.91 -12.31
C THR A 92 -4.32 3.88 -11.92
N SER A 93 -4.57 4.70 -10.90
CA SER A 93 -3.54 5.51 -10.27
C SER A 93 -2.54 4.66 -9.48
N VAL A 94 -1.36 5.20 -9.19
CA VAL A 94 -0.37 4.49 -8.37
C VAL A 94 -0.73 4.60 -6.88
N VAL A 95 -0.77 3.45 -6.19
CA VAL A 95 -1.03 3.35 -4.74
C VAL A 95 -0.01 2.41 -4.09
N SER A 96 0.43 2.74 -2.88
CA SER A 96 1.35 1.92 -2.07
C SER A 96 0.87 1.84 -0.62
N PRO A 97 0.00 0.89 -0.27
CA PRO A 97 -0.75 0.90 1.00
C PRO A 97 0.05 0.36 2.20
N GLY A 98 1.39 0.47 2.18
CA GLY A 98 2.25 0.05 3.28
C GLY A 98 2.17 -1.45 3.61
N LEU A 99 1.77 -2.30 2.66
CA LEU A 99 1.71 -3.75 2.84
C LEU A 99 3.10 -4.37 2.79
N VAL A 100 3.50 -5.02 3.88
CA VAL A 100 4.69 -5.87 3.96
C VAL A 100 4.26 -7.26 4.39
N LEU A 101 4.67 -8.27 3.63
CA LEU A 101 4.32 -9.66 3.91
C LEU A 101 5.49 -10.60 3.59
N THR A 102 5.85 -11.43 4.55
CA THR A 102 6.82 -12.51 4.38
C THR A 102 6.22 -13.83 4.86
N ARG A 103 6.61 -14.92 4.22
CA ARG A 103 6.23 -16.28 4.60
C ARG A 103 7.43 -16.97 5.21
N ASP A 104 7.25 -17.75 6.27
CA ASP A 104 8.34 -18.53 6.85
C ASP A 104 8.40 -19.96 6.26
N THR A 105 9.47 -20.71 6.56
CA THR A 105 9.60 -22.10 6.06
C THR A 105 8.62 -23.09 6.67
N ARG A 106 7.91 -22.73 7.76
CA ARG A 106 6.79 -23.51 8.32
C ARG A 106 5.45 -23.16 7.66
N GLY A 107 5.42 -22.13 6.82
CA GLY A 107 4.24 -21.65 6.12
C GLY A 107 3.37 -20.68 6.90
N LEU A 108 3.91 -20.08 7.96
CA LEU A 108 3.28 -18.98 8.68
C LEU A 108 3.68 -17.64 8.07
N PHE A 109 2.89 -16.59 8.32
CA PHE A 109 3.07 -15.28 7.71
C PHE A 109 3.38 -14.21 8.76
N ASP A 110 4.34 -13.34 8.44
CA ASP A 110 4.58 -12.10 9.15
C ASP A 110 4.08 -10.96 8.27
N ILE A 111 3.14 -10.18 8.82
CA ILE A 111 2.33 -9.24 8.07
C ILE A 111 2.32 -7.88 8.78
N SER A 112 2.58 -6.82 8.01
CA SER A 112 2.33 -5.44 8.40
C SER A 112 1.48 -4.81 7.31
N PHE A 113 0.22 -4.51 7.64
CA PHE A 113 -0.71 -3.85 6.75
C PHE A 113 -1.48 -2.80 7.54
N ASN A 114 -1.33 -1.53 7.15
CA ASN A 114 -1.90 -0.40 7.89
C ASN A 114 -3.33 -0.10 7.45
N GLU A 115 -4.18 -1.14 7.46
CA GLU A 115 -5.58 -1.02 7.10
C GLU A 115 -6.45 -1.84 8.05
N ALA A 116 -7.30 -1.15 8.81
CA ALA A 116 -8.15 -1.78 9.81
C ALA A 116 -9.14 -2.74 9.15
N GLY A 117 -9.13 -4.02 9.56
CA GLY A 117 -10.02 -5.04 9.01
C GLY A 117 -9.66 -5.51 7.60
N GLY A 118 -8.46 -5.17 7.10
CA GLY A 118 -7.98 -5.62 5.80
C GLY A 118 -8.04 -7.15 5.65
N THR A 119 -8.50 -7.62 4.49
CA THR A 119 -8.43 -9.05 4.15
C THR A 119 -7.26 -9.27 3.21
N ILE A 120 -6.44 -10.27 3.48
CA ILE A 120 -5.28 -10.62 2.65
C ILE A 120 -5.40 -12.06 2.18
N TYR A 121 -5.14 -12.25 0.89
CA TYR A 121 -5.03 -13.53 0.23
C TYR A 121 -3.57 -13.74 -0.17
N TYR A 122 -3.06 -14.95 -0.02
CA TYR A 122 -1.74 -15.36 -0.49
C TYR A 122 -1.90 -16.48 -1.50
N THR A 123 -1.05 -16.46 -2.54
CA THR A 123 -0.85 -17.63 -3.40
C THR A 123 0.63 -17.92 -3.57
N ASP A 124 0.96 -19.21 -3.65
CA ASP A 124 2.24 -19.72 -4.08
C ASP A 124 2.36 -19.84 -5.61
N GLY A 125 1.37 -19.34 -6.34
CA GLY A 125 1.22 -19.45 -7.78
C GLY A 125 0.33 -20.61 -8.21
N ARG A 126 -0.11 -21.48 -7.29
CA ARG A 126 -0.97 -22.65 -7.59
C ARG A 126 -2.26 -22.66 -6.80
N THR A 127 -2.18 -22.33 -5.52
CA THR A 127 -3.33 -22.39 -4.60
C THR A 127 -3.52 -21.08 -3.87
N TRP A 128 -4.75 -20.80 -3.43
CA TRP A 128 -5.09 -19.59 -2.69
C TRP A 128 -5.33 -19.91 -1.22
N THR A 129 -4.81 -19.03 -0.37
CA THR A 129 -4.99 -19.07 1.09
C THR A 129 -5.45 -17.69 1.56
N ARG A 130 -6.57 -17.62 2.27
CA ARG A 130 -7.01 -16.40 2.97
C ARG A 130 -6.31 -16.34 4.33
N LEU A 131 -5.64 -15.25 4.64
CA LEU A 131 -4.92 -15.11 5.91
C LEU A 131 -5.89 -14.76 7.03
N ASN A 132 -5.66 -15.33 8.21
CA ASN A 132 -6.56 -15.18 9.37
C ASN A 132 -6.44 -13.81 10.04
N SER A 133 -5.42 -13.04 9.68
CA SER A 133 -5.19 -11.67 10.14
C SER A 133 -4.48 -10.88 9.05
N ALA A 134 -4.73 -9.56 9.01
CA ALA A 134 -3.99 -8.62 8.17
C ALA A 134 -2.70 -8.12 8.82
N THR A 135 -2.46 -8.44 10.09
CA THR A 135 -1.30 -7.95 10.85
C THR A 135 -0.81 -8.99 11.84
N GLY A 136 0.48 -8.95 12.16
CA GLY A 136 1.08 -9.75 13.21
C GLY A 136 2.09 -10.76 12.68
N ARG A 137 2.63 -11.56 13.59
CA ARG A 137 3.63 -12.59 13.28
C ARG A 137 3.06 -13.98 13.46
N GLY A 138 3.57 -14.95 12.69
CA GLY A 138 3.12 -16.33 12.78
C GLY A 138 1.66 -16.53 12.38
N VAL A 139 1.11 -15.65 11.53
CA VAL A 139 -0.27 -15.70 11.07
C VAL A 139 -0.45 -16.93 10.19
N ALA A 140 -1.47 -17.74 10.49
CA ALA A 140 -1.89 -18.84 9.62
C ALA A 140 -2.95 -18.35 8.61
N GLY A 141 -3.29 -19.21 7.66
CA GLY A 141 -4.40 -18.95 6.74
C GLY A 141 -5.23 -20.20 6.46
N THR A 142 -6.40 -19.97 5.88
CA THR A 142 -7.35 -21.00 5.47
C THR A 142 -7.36 -21.11 3.94
N PRO A 143 -7.26 -22.32 3.37
CA PRO A 143 -7.39 -22.52 1.94
C PRO A 143 -8.73 -21.99 1.40
N VAL A 144 -8.69 -21.33 0.23
CA VAL A 144 -9.87 -20.79 -0.44
C VAL A 144 -9.78 -21.04 -1.95
N SER A 145 -10.92 -20.98 -2.63
CA SER A 145 -10.96 -21.03 -4.10
C SER A 145 -10.87 -19.60 -4.65
N GLY A 146 -9.77 -19.29 -5.33
CA GLY A 146 -9.54 -17.95 -5.88
C GLY A 146 -9.54 -16.87 -4.82
N LEU A 147 -10.20 -15.75 -5.12
CA LEU A 147 -10.34 -14.60 -4.23
C LEU A 147 -11.74 -14.51 -3.58
N ARG A 148 -12.42 -15.63 -3.36
CA ARG A 148 -13.80 -15.59 -2.83
C ARG A 148 -13.88 -14.84 -1.50
N GLY A 149 -14.88 -13.97 -1.39
CA GLY A 149 -15.05 -13.05 -0.26
C GLY A 149 -14.17 -11.79 -0.30
N ALA A 150 -13.42 -11.54 -1.38
CA ALA A 150 -12.64 -10.32 -1.53
C ALA A 150 -13.54 -9.14 -1.92
N GLY A 151 -13.74 -8.21 -0.98
CA GLY A 151 -14.55 -7.01 -1.19
C GLY A 151 -15.98 -7.36 -1.62
N HIS A 152 -16.43 -6.77 -2.73
CA HIS A 152 -17.75 -6.96 -3.31
C HIS A 152 -17.75 -7.84 -4.57
N LEU A 153 -16.63 -8.50 -4.89
CA LEU A 153 -16.59 -9.48 -5.98
C LEU A 153 -17.62 -10.58 -5.75
N THR A 154 -18.32 -10.96 -6.82
CA THR A 154 -19.09 -12.20 -6.84
C THR A 154 -18.15 -13.41 -6.83
N ASP A 155 -18.64 -14.58 -6.42
CA ASP A 155 -17.83 -15.81 -6.41
C ASP A 155 -17.27 -16.18 -7.80
N ALA A 156 -17.99 -15.85 -8.87
CA ALA A 156 -17.56 -16.12 -10.23
C ALA A 156 -16.45 -15.15 -10.69
N GLU A 157 -16.57 -13.86 -10.38
CA GLU A 157 -15.51 -12.87 -10.65
C GLU A 157 -14.26 -13.15 -9.83
N ALA A 158 -14.43 -13.48 -8.55
CA ALA A 158 -13.35 -13.86 -7.65
C ALA A 158 -12.61 -15.13 -8.10
N ALA A 159 -13.32 -16.09 -8.69
CA ALA A 159 -12.71 -17.28 -9.28
C ALA A 159 -11.97 -16.93 -10.58
N ALA A 160 -12.57 -16.16 -11.48
CA ALA A 160 -11.95 -15.76 -12.74
C ALA A 160 -10.67 -14.94 -12.52
N LEU A 161 -10.76 -13.90 -11.68
CA LEU A 161 -9.61 -13.06 -11.31
C LEU A 161 -8.55 -13.86 -10.55
N GLY A 162 -8.97 -14.67 -9.56
CA GLY A 162 -8.05 -15.52 -8.81
C GLY A 162 -7.27 -16.48 -9.70
N ASN A 163 -7.92 -17.08 -10.70
CA ASN A 163 -7.28 -17.97 -11.67
C ASN A 163 -6.33 -17.21 -12.62
N ALA A 164 -6.71 -16.02 -13.07
CA ALA A 164 -5.87 -15.19 -13.94
C ALA A 164 -4.57 -14.71 -13.25
N LEU A 165 -4.59 -14.60 -11.92
CA LEU A 165 -3.44 -14.25 -11.09
C LEU A 165 -2.57 -15.47 -10.70
N LEU A 166 -3.01 -16.70 -10.96
CA LEU A 166 -2.16 -17.88 -10.78
C LEU A 166 -1.02 -17.92 -11.80
N ASN A 167 -0.01 -18.74 -11.53
CA ASN A 167 1.20 -18.91 -12.36
C ASN A 167 2.08 -17.64 -12.48
N GLN A 168 1.85 -16.62 -11.66
CA GLN A 168 2.67 -15.40 -11.59
C GLN A 168 3.71 -15.46 -10.46
N GLY A 169 3.97 -16.65 -9.91
CA GLY A 169 4.82 -16.84 -8.73
C GLY A 169 4.08 -16.52 -7.43
N THR A 170 4.83 -16.19 -6.38
CA THR A 170 4.25 -15.88 -5.08
C THR A 170 3.64 -14.48 -5.08
N LEU A 171 2.36 -14.38 -4.71
CA LEU A 171 1.65 -13.11 -4.63
C LEU A 171 0.91 -12.98 -3.29
N ALA A 172 0.73 -11.75 -2.85
CA ALA A 172 -0.29 -11.39 -1.87
C ALA A 172 -1.27 -10.38 -2.48
N VAL A 173 -2.55 -10.57 -2.25
CA VAL A 173 -3.63 -9.69 -2.68
C VAL A 173 -4.36 -9.18 -1.45
N ALA A 174 -4.26 -7.89 -1.18
CA ALA A 174 -4.95 -7.23 -0.07
C ALA A 174 -6.19 -6.50 -0.59
N VAL A 175 -7.32 -6.66 0.11
CA VAL A 175 -8.52 -5.85 -0.09
C VAL A 175 -8.30 -4.49 0.55
N LEU A 176 -8.50 -3.44 -0.23
CA LEU A 176 -8.37 -2.04 0.20
C LEU A 176 -9.74 -1.42 0.47
N ASN A 177 -9.75 -0.41 1.34
CA ASN A 177 -10.90 0.42 1.63
C ASN A 177 -11.11 1.38 0.46
N GLU A 178 -12.20 1.16 -0.27
CA GLU A 178 -12.58 1.91 -1.47
C GLU A 178 -12.78 3.41 -1.24
N ALA A 179 -13.03 3.84 0.01
CA ALA A 179 -13.13 5.25 0.35
C ALA A 179 -11.76 5.95 0.40
N THR A 180 -10.67 5.19 0.46
CA THR A 180 -9.30 5.72 0.64
C THR A 180 -8.47 5.68 -0.64
N VAL A 181 -8.94 4.95 -1.67
CA VAL A 181 -8.22 4.84 -2.94
C VAL A 181 -8.50 6.06 -3.84
N PRO A 182 -7.51 6.50 -4.65
CA PRO A 182 -7.59 7.76 -5.39
C PRO A 182 -8.53 7.72 -6.60
N ASP A 183 -8.72 6.55 -7.20
CA ASP A 183 -9.60 6.37 -8.34
C ASP A 183 -11.06 6.51 -7.92
N ALA A 184 -11.88 7.22 -8.69
CA ALA A 184 -13.33 7.28 -8.45
C ALA A 184 -14.05 6.07 -9.08
N PRO A 185 -15.32 5.78 -8.70
CA PRO A 185 -16.17 4.86 -9.45
C PRO A 185 -16.27 5.26 -10.93
N LEU A 186 -16.23 4.27 -11.82
CA LEU A 186 -16.36 4.48 -13.26
C LEU A 186 -17.73 5.09 -13.59
N ALA A 187 -17.72 6.19 -14.36
CA ALA A 187 -18.95 6.76 -14.90
C ALA A 187 -19.56 5.83 -15.97
N VAL A 188 -20.84 5.49 -15.82
CA VAL A 188 -21.56 4.57 -16.72
C VAL A 188 -22.87 5.22 -17.18
N GLU A 189 -23.14 5.21 -18.49
CA GLU A 189 -24.42 5.65 -19.05
C GLU A 189 -25.03 4.58 -19.99
N PRO A 190 -26.34 4.27 -19.85
CA PRO A 190 -27.23 4.75 -18.79
C PRO A 190 -26.82 4.21 -17.42
N THR A 191 -27.31 4.85 -16.35
CA THR A 191 -27.01 4.44 -14.97
C THR A 191 -27.38 2.96 -14.78
N PRO A 192 -26.44 2.11 -14.31
CA PRO A 192 -26.71 0.70 -14.09
C PRO A 192 -27.65 0.48 -12.91
N GLY A 193 -28.46 -0.57 -12.96
CA GLY A 193 -29.34 -0.95 -11.86
C GLY A 193 -28.58 -1.54 -10.66
N GLU A 194 -27.38 -2.07 -10.89
CA GLU A 194 -26.46 -2.54 -9.85
C GLU A 194 -25.03 -2.12 -10.21
N TYR A 195 -24.32 -1.57 -9.23
CA TYR A 195 -22.94 -1.20 -9.35
C TYR A 195 -22.14 -1.79 -8.19
N ARG A 196 -21.09 -2.55 -8.50
CA ARG A 196 -20.16 -3.08 -7.49
C ARG A 196 -18.76 -2.64 -7.79
N ARG A 197 -18.01 -2.40 -6.73
CA ARG A 197 -16.63 -1.97 -6.80
C ARG A 197 -15.82 -2.81 -5.83
N THR A 198 -14.56 -3.07 -6.14
CA THR A 198 -13.61 -3.70 -5.23
C THR A 198 -12.22 -3.16 -5.52
N ALA A 199 -11.52 -2.71 -4.48
CA ALA A 199 -10.15 -2.25 -4.60
C ALA A 199 -9.19 -3.30 -4.04
N LEU A 200 -8.17 -3.68 -4.82
CA LEU A 200 -7.18 -4.69 -4.47
C LEU A 200 -5.76 -4.17 -4.68
N TYR A 201 -4.86 -4.49 -3.76
CA TYR A 201 -3.43 -4.29 -3.94
C TYR A 201 -2.72 -5.63 -4.15
N VAL A 202 -1.96 -5.75 -5.24
CA VAL A 202 -1.20 -6.94 -5.61
C VAL A 202 0.27 -6.71 -5.28
N LEU A 203 0.75 -7.40 -4.24
CA LEU A 203 2.14 -7.48 -3.85
C LEU A 203 2.80 -8.72 -4.49
N PRO A 204 3.73 -8.56 -5.43
CA PRO A 204 4.43 -9.68 -6.04
C PRO A 204 5.63 -10.11 -5.18
N GLY A 205 6.12 -11.33 -5.40
CA GLY A 205 7.40 -11.78 -4.88
C GLY A 205 7.44 -11.87 -3.37
N VAL A 206 6.35 -12.35 -2.75
CA VAL A 206 6.32 -12.62 -1.31
C VAL A 206 7.50 -13.51 -0.95
N ARG A 207 8.40 -13.00 -0.11
CA ARG A 207 9.66 -13.65 0.23
C ARG A 207 9.42 -14.77 1.24
N THR A 208 10.04 -15.92 0.99
CA THR A 208 10.18 -16.98 1.99
C THR A 208 11.43 -16.72 2.82
N VAL A 209 11.27 -16.61 4.13
CA VAL A 209 12.36 -16.48 5.10
C VAL A 209 12.47 -17.75 5.94
N ALA A 210 13.64 -18.04 6.49
CA ALA A 210 13.78 -19.14 7.44
C ALA A 210 12.79 -18.94 8.59
N ALA A 211 12.01 -19.98 8.92
CA ALA A 211 11.25 -20.01 10.15
C ALA A 211 12.20 -19.68 11.29
N SER A 212 11.86 -18.65 12.07
CA SER A 212 12.52 -18.45 13.35
C SER A 212 12.18 -19.68 14.18
N ALA A 213 13.11 -20.64 14.23
CA ALA A 213 13.10 -21.64 15.28
C ALA A 213 13.01 -20.84 16.58
N GLY A 214 12.00 -21.12 17.40
CA GLY A 214 12.22 -20.94 18.83
C GLY A 214 13.37 -21.89 19.13
N ASN A 215 14.61 -21.39 19.17
CA ASN A 215 15.75 -22.26 19.41
C ASN A 215 15.56 -22.91 20.79
N PRO A 216 15.64 -24.24 20.93
CA PRO A 216 16.10 -24.80 22.19
C PRO A 216 17.53 -24.30 22.38
N THR A 217 17.76 -23.63 23.49
CA THR A 217 19.07 -23.16 23.96
C THR A 217 20.18 -24.18 23.75
N PRO A 218 21.23 -23.85 22.98
CA PRO A 218 22.58 -24.32 23.26
C PRO A 218 23.26 -23.28 24.18
N THR A 219 23.79 -23.75 25.31
CA THR A 219 24.60 -22.99 26.27
C THR A 219 25.92 -23.76 26.45
N PRO A 220 27.11 -23.16 26.72
CA PRO A 220 27.47 -21.73 26.83
C PRO A 220 28.75 -21.30 26.05
N ALA A 221 28.84 -19.99 25.72
CA ALA A 221 29.87 -19.04 26.22
C ALA A 221 29.58 -17.60 25.71
N PRO A 222 29.99 -16.56 26.46
CA PRO A 222 29.18 -15.70 27.31
C PRO A 222 28.33 -14.61 26.58
N THR A 223 27.07 -14.45 27.04
CA THR A 223 26.04 -13.44 26.66
C THR A 223 26.32 -12.10 27.37
N PRO A 224 25.38 -11.23 27.86
CA PRO A 224 23.90 -10.98 27.70
C PRO A 224 23.33 -10.02 26.60
N GLY A 225 22.01 -9.76 26.57
CA GLY A 225 21.35 -8.85 25.61
C GLY A 225 20.13 -9.46 24.94
N GLY A 226 19.01 -9.61 25.65
CA GLY A 226 17.75 -10.10 25.11
C GLY A 226 17.30 -9.27 23.92
N ARG A 227 17.21 -9.86 22.73
CA ARG A 227 16.77 -9.14 21.52
C ARG A 227 15.35 -8.59 21.76
N VAL A 228 15.15 -7.31 21.48
CA VAL A 228 13.86 -6.62 21.63
C VAL A 228 13.35 -6.18 20.26
N ASN A 229 12.05 -6.28 20.04
CA ASN A 229 11.44 -5.81 18.80
C ASN A 229 11.32 -4.28 18.84
N PHE A 230 11.38 -3.65 17.67
CA PHE A 230 11.12 -2.23 17.51
C PHE A 230 10.28 -1.98 16.25
N THR A 231 9.61 -0.83 16.22
CA THR A 231 8.81 -0.35 15.09
C THR A 231 9.40 0.96 14.61
N VAL A 232 9.66 1.11 13.31
CA VAL A 232 10.04 2.42 12.74
C VAL A 232 8.79 3.29 12.67
N LEU A 233 8.78 4.42 13.36
CA LEU A 233 7.66 5.37 13.35
C LEU A 233 7.74 6.31 12.14
N ALA A 234 8.94 6.77 11.83
CA ALA A 234 9.19 7.68 10.72
C ALA A 234 10.66 7.71 10.34
N SER A 235 10.99 8.14 9.13
CA SER A 235 12.36 8.38 8.68
C SER A 235 12.37 9.44 7.59
N GLY A 236 13.48 10.14 7.42
CA GLY A 236 13.57 11.20 6.43
C GLY A 236 15.00 11.66 6.19
N ALA A 237 15.15 12.58 5.24
CA ALA A 237 16.44 13.14 4.83
C ALA A 237 16.65 14.60 5.27
N ASN A 238 15.68 15.23 5.93
CA ASN A 238 15.64 16.69 6.11
C ASN A 238 15.24 17.12 7.54
N ALA A 239 15.92 16.62 8.56
CA ALA A 239 15.75 17.12 9.94
C ALA A 239 16.37 18.51 10.12
N THR A 240 16.06 19.17 11.24
CA THR A 240 16.72 20.41 11.68
C THR A 240 18.07 20.17 12.35
N ALA A 241 18.38 18.93 12.75
CA ALA A 241 19.63 18.55 13.41
C ALA A 241 20.86 18.91 12.55
N THR A 242 21.82 19.62 13.15
CA THR A 242 23.09 19.98 12.51
C THR A 242 24.16 18.92 12.75
N ASP A 243 24.20 18.38 13.96
CA ASP A 243 25.18 17.40 14.42
C ASP A 243 24.54 16.01 14.59
N PRO A 244 25.32 14.92 14.48
CA PRO A 244 24.83 13.60 14.82
C PRO A 244 24.31 13.56 16.26
N ALA A 245 23.09 13.06 16.45
CA ALA A 245 22.46 13.02 17.76
C ALA A 245 21.56 11.80 17.91
N VAL A 246 21.51 11.28 19.14
CA VAL A 246 20.51 10.30 19.56
C VAL A 246 19.67 10.95 20.64
N GLN A 247 18.36 10.90 20.48
CA GLN A 247 17.41 11.45 21.44
C GLN A 247 16.43 10.36 21.85
N VAL A 248 16.15 10.26 23.15
CA VAL A 248 15.27 9.25 23.73
C VAL A 248 14.06 9.94 24.34
N ALA A 249 12.87 9.41 24.05
CA ALA A 249 11.61 9.91 24.56
C ALA A 249 10.81 8.77 25.21
N THR A 250 10.50 8.92 26.49
CA THR A 250 9.61 8.04 27.27
C THR A 250 8.32 8.74 27.68
N THR A 251 8.13 9.99 27.24
CA THR A 251 6.94 10.81 27.50
C THR A 251 6.41 11.38 26.18
N GLN A 252 5.11 11.71 26.15
CA GLN A 252 4.50 12.35 24.98
C GLN A 252 5.18 13.67 24.62
N ALA A 253 5.58 14.46 25.61
CA ALA A 253 6.29 15.73 25.38
C ALA A 253 7.66 15.50 24.71
N GLY A 254 8.42 14.48 25.15
CA GLY A 254 9.67 14.10 24.50
C GLY A 254 9.48 13.60 23.06
N LEU A 255 8.39 12.84 22.82
CA LEU A 255 8.05 12.37 21.48
C LEU A 255 7.69 13.53 20.54
N ASN A 256 6.96 14.53 21.04
CA ASN A 256 6.65 15.74 20.28
C ASN A 256 7.93 16.52 19.92
N ALA A 257 8.91 16.61 20.84
CA ALA A 257 10.19 17.25 20.59
C ALA A 257 11.00 16.52 19.50
N LEU A 258 11.03 15.18 19.52
CA LEU A 258 11.65 14.36 18.47
C LEU A 258 11.06 14.68 17.08
N TYR A 259 9.73 14.72 16.98
CA TYR A 259 9.04 15.03 15.72
C TYR A 259 9.30 16.45 15.26
N SER A 260 9.41 17.42 16.18
CA SER A 260 9.79 18.80 15.85
C SER A 260 11.19 18.88 15.22
N VAL A 261 12.17 18.13 15.73
CA VAL A 261 13.50 18.06 15.13
C VAL A 261 13.46 17.38 13.77
N ALA A 262 12.76 16.25 13.66
CA ALA A 262 12.66 15.45 12.46
C ALA A 262 11.96 16.16 11.28
N TYR A 263 10.90 16.92 11.58
CA TYR A 263 10.06 17.58 10.59
C TYR A 263 10.22 19.10 10.54
N GLY A 264 11.07 19.71 11.36
CA GLY A 264 11.14 21.17 11.50
C GLY A 264 11.60 21.95 10.26
N ARG A 265 12.05 21.28 9.20
CA ARG A 265 12.31 21.89 7.87
C ARG A 265 11.20 21.64 6.85
N GLN A 266 10.07 21.06 7.27
CA GLN A 266 8.94 20.73 6.41
C GLN A 266 7.70 21.52 6.83
N THR A 267 6.96 22.01 5.85
CA THR A 267 5.63 22.61 6.08
C THR A 267 4.58 21.50 6.07
N GLY A 268 3.86 21.31 7.19
CA GLY A 268 2.83 20.27 7.33
C GLY A 268 3.33 18.97 7.94
N ALA A 269 3.99 19.04 9.10
CA ALA A 269 4.43 17.85 9.83
C ALA A 269 3.25 16.91 10.16
N PRO A 270 3.42 15.58 10.03
CA PRO A 270 2.36 14.64 10.37
C PRO A 270 2.03 14.71 11.87
N GLY A 271 0.80 14.34 12.22
CA GLY A 271 0.38 14.23 13.61
C GLY A 271 1.29 13.26 14.37
N VAL A 272 1.77 13.69 15.54
CA VAL A 272 2.62 12.86 16.40
C VAL A 272 1.77 11.75 17.02
N PRO A 273 2.15 10.47 16.92
CA PRO A 273 1.39 9.38 17.50
C PRO A 273 1.36 9.49 19.03
N SER A 274 0.33 8.92 19.65
CA SER A 274 0.29 8.78 21.11
C SER A 274 1.32 7.74 21.57
N LEU A 275 1.98 8.06 22.69
CA LEU A 275 2.89 7.16 23.40
C LEU A 275 2.12 6.50 24.54
N ALA A 276 2.01 5.18 24.51
CA ALA A 276 1.41 4.43 25.62
C ALA A 276 2.43 4.29 26.75
N GLY A 277 1.94 4.06 27.98
CA GLY A 277 2.83 3.81 29.13
C GLY A 277 3.70 2.57 28.90
N GLY A 278 5.00 2.67 29.21
CA GLY A 278 5.95 1.57 29.03
C GLY A 278 6.49 1.42 27.61
N GLU A 279 6.54 2.49 26.83
CA GLU A 279 7.19 2.54 25.52
C GLU A 279 8.37 3.52 25.54
N THR A 280 9.47 3.17 24.86
CA THR A 280 10.63 4.04 24.66
C THR A 280 10.76 4.35 23.17
N VAL A 281 10.77 5.63 22.80
CA VAL A 281 11.02 6.08 21.43
C VAL A 281 12.45 6.61 21.33
N VAL A 282 13.14 6.28 20.25
CA VAL A 282 14.51 6.74 19.99
C VAL A 282 14.58 7.36 18.60
N GLY A 283 15.00 8.62 18.54
CA GLY A 283 15.35 9.32 17.31
C GLY A 283 16.85 9.29 17.09
N VAL A 284 17.28 8.85 15.91
CA VAL A 284 18.66 8.81 15.46
C VAL A 284 18.81 9.81 14.33
N PHE A 285 19.66 10.82 14.51
CA PHE A 285 19.91 11.90 13.57
C PHE A 285 21.36 11.84 13.13
N LEU A 286 21.61 11.87 11.81
CA LEU A 286 22.96 11.90 11.26
C LEU A 286 23.61 13.29 11.31
N GLY A 287 22.82 14.34 11.51
CA GLY A 287 23.25 15.72 11.27
C GLY A 287 23.44 16.01 9.78
N GLN A 288 24.02 17.16 9.48
CA GLN A 288 24.17 17.62 8.10
C GLN A 288 25.10 16.73 7.27
N ARG A 289 24.70 16.49 6.02
CA ARG A 289 25.47 15.78 5.00
C ARG A 289 25.53 16.63 3.73
N PRO A 290 26.71 16.70 3.08
CA PRO A 290 26.95 17.67 2.00
C PRO A 290 26.20 17.33 0.71
N THR A 291 25.77 16.08 0.54
CA THR A 291 25.07 15.63 -0.66
C THR A 291 23.81 14.83 -0.31
N GLY A 292 22.96 14.61 -1.32
CA GLY A 292 21.96 13.54 -1.27
C GLY A 292 22.59 12.15 -1.24
N GLY A 293 21.77 11.13 -0.93
CA GLY A 293 22.17 9.71 -0.94
C GLY A 293 22.48 9.12 0.44
N TYR A 294 22.71 9.96 1.45
CA TYR A 294 22.88 9.50 2.83
C TYR A 294 21.56 9.04 3.46
N GLY A 295 21.63 8.05 4.34
CA GLY A 295 20.49 7.53 5.09
C GLY A 295 20.90 6.84 6.38
N VAL A 296 19.96 6.70 7.31
CA VAL A 296 20.16 5.92 8.54
C VAL A 296 18.97 4.99 8.76
N SER A 297 19.25 3.75 9.14
CA SER A 297 18.23 2.76 9.49
C SER A 297 18.65 1.96 10.71
N VAL A 298 17.71 1.66 11.61
CA VAL A 298 17.96 0.74 12.72
C VAL A 298 17.80 -0.69 12.20
N THR A 299 18.82 -1.52 12.37
CA THR A 299 18.86 -2.92 11.91
C THR A 299 18.72 -3.92 13.05
N GLY A 300 18.91 -3.49 14.30
CA GLY A 300 18.78 -4.36 15.47
C GLY A 300 18.50 -3.59 16.76
N ALA A 301 17.89 -4.28 17.72
CA ALA A 301 17.73 -3.81 19.08
C ALA A 301 17.89 -4.98 20.08
N SER A 302 18.59 -4.74 21.18
CA SER A 302 18.79 -5.73 22.25
C SER A 302 18.82 -5.04 23.60
N VAL A 303 18.33 -5.70 24.66
CA VAL A 303 18.34 -5.19 26.03
C VAL A 303 19.18 -6.08 26.93
N ARG A 304 20.14 -5.48 27.63
CA ARG A 304 20.99 -6.14 28.61
C ARG A 304 20.97 -5.32 29.89
N ASP A 305 20.59 -5.89 31.03
CA ASP A 305 20.68 -5.23 32.35
C ASP A 305 20.01 -3.83 32.37
N GLY A 306 18.86 -3.71 31.70
CA GLY A 306 18.10 -2.47 31.55
C GLY A 306 18.70 -1.48 30.53
N VAL A 307 19.75 -1.84 29.80
CA VAL A 307 20.37 -1.04 28.74
C VAL A 307 19.88 -1.51 27.37
N LEU A 308 19.13 -0.67 26.67
CA LEU A 308 18.73 -0.88 25.27
C LEU A 308 19.91 -0.52 24.35
N THR A 309 20.41 -1.46 23.57
CA THR A 309 21.40 -1.25 22.52
C THR A 309 20.74 -1.36 21.16
N LEU A 310 20.78 -0.28 20.37
CA LEU A 310 20.30 -0.22 18.99
C LEU A 310 21.47 -0.33 18.03
N THR A 311 21.37 -1.20 17.04
CA THR A 311 22.32 -1.30 15.92
C THR A 311 21.79 -0.48 14.76
N VAL A 312 22.58 0.46 14.25
CA VAL A 312 22.23 1.31 13.13
C VAL A 312 23.16 1.10 11.95
N GLU A 313 22.58 1.17 10.76
CA GLU A 313 23.29 1.18 9.50
C GLU A 313 23.19 2.58 8.90
N VAL A 314 24.34 3.13 8.53
CA VAL A 314 24.43 4.41 7.82
C VAL A 314 24.72 4.11 6.36
N ARG A 315 23.79 4.47 5.49
CA ARG A 315 24.01 4.42 4.05
C ARG A 315 24.71 5.70 3.61
N ALA A 316 25.79 5.55 2.88
CA ALA A 316 26.47 6.63 2.16
C ALA A 316 26.36 6.39 0.64
N PRO A 317 26.35 7.44 -0.19
CA PRO A 317 26.50 7.27 -1.64
C PRO A 317 27.86 6.62 -1.95
N GLY A 318 27.89 5.73 -2.95
CA GLY A 318 29.11 5.08 -3.38
C GLY A 318 30.09 6.07 -4.04
N PRO A 319 31.39 5.73 -4.10
CA PRO A 319 32.33 6.50 -4.91
C PRO A 319 31.82 6.60 -6.35
N ASP A 320 32.01 7.76 -6.98
CA ASP A 320 31.57 8.08 -8.35
C ASP A 320 30.05 8.07 -8.61
N THR A 321 29.23 8.00 -7.55
CA THR A 321 27.78 8.12 -7.68
C THR A 321 27.39 9.59 -7.92
N ILE A 322 26.63 9.85 -8.98
CA ILE A 322 26.05 11.18 -9.23
C ILE A 322 25.05 11.48 -8.09
N THR A 323 25.40 12.44 -7.22
CA THR A 323 24.55 12.89 -6.11
C THR A 323 24.05 14.30 -6.34
N THR A 324 22.92 14.65 -5.73
CA THR A 324 22.45 16.03 -5.71
C THR A 324 23.31 16.86 -4.74
N GLN A 325 23.69 18.06 -5.17
CA GLN A 325 24.39 19.05 -4.34
C GLN A 325 23.37 19.75 -3.43
N ALA A 326 22.88 19.04 -2.43
CA ALA A 326 21.92 19.54 -1.46
C ALA A 326 22.32 19.08 -0.05
N ILE A 327 22.37 20.04 0.89
CA ILE A 327 22.59 19.72 2.30
C ILE A 327 21.38 18.96 2.82
N THR A 328 21.59 17.71 3.20
CA THR A 328 20.56 16.86 3.82
C THR A 328 20.88 16.68 5.30
N SER A 329 19.91 16.27 6.11
CA SER A 329 20.12 15.79 7.48
C SER A 329 19.27 14.53 7.71
N PRO A 330 19.78 13.34 7.38
CA PRO A 330 19.03 12.10 7.51
C PRO A 330 18.74 11.70 8.95
N TRP A 331 17.60 11.05 9.15
CA TRP A 331 17.13 10.65 10.47
C TRP A 331 16.16 9.48 10.41
N THR A 332 16.02 8.77 11.52
CA THR A 332 15.01 7.73 11.75
C THR A 332 14.50 7.81 13.19
N ILE A 333 13.20 7.60 13.40
CA ILE A 333 12.57 7.51 14.72
C ILE A 333 11.98 6.12 14.85
N ILE A 334 12.34 5.41 15.92
CA ILE A 334 11.82 4.08 16.23
C ILE A 334 11.14 4.04 17.61
N ARG A 335 10.20 3.12 17.78
CA ARG A 335 9.55 2.78 19.03
C ARG A 335 9.98 1.39 19.47
N VAL A 336 10.36 1.26 20.74
CA VAL A 336 10.72 0.00 21.37
C VAL A 336 9.79 -0.21 22.57
N PRO A 337 9.04 -1.33 22.65
CA PRO A 337 8.27 -1.66 23.84
C PRO A 337 9.20 -1.82 25.04
N GLY A 338 8.78 -1.33 26.20
CA GLY A 338 9.53 -1.37 27.45
C GLY A 338 10.15 -0.03 27.85
N SER A 339 10.52 0.06 29.13
CA SER A 339 11.27 1.17 29.71
C SER A 339 12.70 0.70 30.00
N TYR A 340 13.67 1.52 29.66
CA TYR A 340 15.09 1.20 29.76
C TYR A 340 15.81 2.23 30.62
N ARG A 341 16.78 1.77 31.41
CA ARG A 341 17.64 2.60 32.26
C ARG A 341 18.59 3.45 31.42
N GLU A 342 19.05 2.89 30.29
CA GLU A 342 20.01 3.52 29.39
C GLU A 342 19.72 3.08 27.95
N VAL A 343 19.99 3.96 26.98
CA VAL A 343 19.95 3.64 25.56
C VAL A 343 21.34 3.89 24.96
N ARG A 344 21.88 2.87 24.30
CA ARG A 344 23.10 2.91 23.51
C ARG A 344 22.75 2.71 22.06
N VAL A 345 23.43 3.45 21.19
CA VAL A 345 23.33 3.26 19.74
C VAL A 345 24.72 2.92 19.24
N VAL A 346 24.81 1.88 18.42
CA VAL A 346 26.06 1.39 17.85
C VAL A 346 25.91 1.17 16.36
N ASP A 347 27.00 1.23 15.60
CA ASP A 347 26.99 0.82 14.19
C ASP A 347 26.95 -0.71 14.03
N THR A 348 26.95 -1.20 12.78
CA THR A 348 26.99 -2.63 12.47
C THR A 348 28.27 -3.35 12.94
N GLY A 349 29.34 -2.60 13.24
CA GLY A 349 30.59 -3.10 13.82
C GLY A 349 30.62 -3.04 15.36
N GLY A 350 29.56 -2.54 16.01
CA GLY A 350 29.45 -2.42 17.46
C GLY A 350 30.11 -1.17 18.05
N GLN A 351 30.55 -0.20 17.23
CA GLN A 351 31.15 1.05 17.71
C GLN A 351 30.07 2.04 18.14
N PRO A 352 30.26 2.81 19.22
CA PRO A 352 29.30 3.84 19.64
C PRO A 352 28.98 4.81 18.53
N PHE A 353 27.68 5.04 18.32
CA PHE A 353 27.16 6.00 17.37
C PHE A 353 27.31 7.42 17.95
N ALA A 354 28.56 7.91 17.96
CA ALA A 354 28.95 9.31 18.09
C ALA A 354 30.48 9.44 18.01
N GLN A 355 31.04 9.56 16.80
CA GLN A 355 32.12 10.51 16.47
C GLN A 355 32.41 10.49 14.96
N GLY A 356 32.18 11.64 14.31
CA GLY A 356 32.98 12.13 13.18
C GLY A 356 32.76 11.51 11.81
N ALA A 357 32.17 12.29 10.91
CA ALA A 357 32.72 12.35 9.56
C ALA A 357 34.20 12.78 9.67
N GLY A 358 35.10 11.96 9.14
CA GLY A 358 36.52 12.26 9.05
C GLY A 358 37.18 11.17 8.23
N GLY A 359 37.36 11.43 6.93
CA GLY A 359 37.97 10.46 6.03
C GLY A 359 39.33 10.00 6.50
N SER A 360 39.72 8.80 6.07
CA SER A 360 41.12 8.48 5.81
C SER A 360 41.17 7.49 4.67
N VAL A 361 41.74 8.01 3.58
CA VAL A 361 42.30 7.27 2.46
C VAL A 361 43.29 6.25 3.01
N ARG A 362 43.14 4.99 2.58
CA ARG A 362 44.26 4.19 2.08
C ARG A 362 43.76 3.11 1.15
#